data_AF-A0A229P1E3-F1
#
_entry.id   AF-A0A229P1E3-F1
#
_cell.length_a   1.000
_cell.length_b   1.000
_cell.length_c   1.000
_cell.angle_alpha   90.00
_cell.angle_beta   90.00
_cell.angle_gamma   90.00
#
_symmetry.space_group_name_H-M   'P 1'
#
loop_
_entity.id
_entity.type
_entity.pdbx_description
1 polymer ?
#
loop_
_entity_poly.entity_id
_entity_poly.type
_entity_poly.pdbx_seq_one_letter_code
_entity_poly.pdbx_strand_id
1 'polypeptide(L)'
;MQIGMILVLFILLVIAIQCFNKTNKTNRTNNANNSLDVNSLGSIGFNVYNKTSYIMVSQYLFGPDFEEPYPTYHIILPGGEHNFQVSIGDSSTLLHWRIGNANYDFESRDGRVHGSVKIQMGYRAIPRNIVTEAETEGPFDAETGSTWVTLRDDD
;
A
#
# COMPACT_ATOMS: atom_id res chain seq x y z
N MET A 1 47.64 22.62 27.28
CA MET A 1 46.42 21.84 26.99
C MET A 1 46.84 20.50 26.44
N GLN A 2 46.66 19.43 27.19
CA GLN A 2 47.16 18.10 26.83
C GLN A 2 46.26 17.47 25.75
N ILE A 3 46.89 16.90 24.72
CA ILE A 3 46.26 16.23 23.57
C ILE A 3 45.14 15.25 24.01
N GLY A 4 45.27 14.64 25.19
CA GLY A 4 44.30 13.70 25.75
C GLY A 4 42.92 14.31 26.02
N MET A 5 42.85 15.59 26.38
CA MET A 5 41.56 16.27 26.62
C MET A 5 40.78 16.44 25.32
N ILE A 6 41.47 16.72 24.21
CA ILE A 6 40.87 16.84 22.87
C ILE A 6 40.35 15.47 22.41
N LEU A 7 41.12 14.41 22.66
CA LEU A 7 40.73 13.04 22.31
C LEU A 7 39.46 12.60 23.05
N VAL A 8 39.38 12.86 24.36
CA VAL A 8 38.20 12.52 25.15
C VAL A 8 36.96 13.28 24.67
N LEU A 9 37.11 14.57 24.35
CA LEU A 9 36.00 15.37 23.82
C LEU A 9 35.54 14.85 22.44
N PHE A 10 36.49 14.44 21.59
CA PHE A 10 36.19 13.91 20.26
C PHE A 10 35.43 12.58 20.34
N ILE A 11 35.85 11.67 21.21
CA ILE A 11 35.17 10.38 21.42
C ILE A 11 33.76 10.61 21.99
N LEU A 12 33.61 11.50 22.98
CA LEU A 12 32.31 11.85 23.54
C LEU A 12 31.36 12.46 22.49
N LEU A 13 31.88 13.32 21.61
CA LEU A 13 31.09 13.93 20.54
C LEU A 13 30.59 12.87 19.54
N VAL A 14 31.46 11.92 19.14
CA VAL A 14 31.09 10.84 18.22
C VAL A 14 30.01 9.94 18.83
N ILE A 15 30.13 9.59 20.11
CA ILE A 15 29.12 8.79 20.82
C ILE A 15 27.80 9.56 20.93
N ALA A 16 27.84 10.86 21.26
CA ALA A 16 26.65 11.70 21.33
C ALA A 16 25.91 11.75 19.97
N ILE A 17 26.64 11.98 18.87
CA ILE A 17 26.04 12.00 17.52
C ILE A 17 25.40 10.66 17.17
N GLN A 18 26.04 9.53 17.51
CA GLN A 18 25.46 8.20 17.28
C GLN A 18 24.21 7.93 18.13
N CYS A 19 24.19 8.34 19.39
CA CYS A 19 23.02 8.21 20.25
C CYS A 19 21.84 9.08 19.79
N PHE A 20 22.10 10.32 19.39
CA PHE A 20 21.03 11.24 18.95
C PHE A 20 20.53 10.95 17.52
N ASN A 21 21.38 10.45 16.61
CA ASN A 21 20.95 10.07 15.27
C ASN A 21 20.17 8.76 15.20
N LYS A 22 20.29 7.88 16.21
CA LYS A 22 19.54 6.61 16.25
C LYS A 22 18.09 6.78 16.75
N THR A 23 17.78 7.89 17.43
CA THR A 23 16.47 8.15 18.05
C THR A 23 15.48 8.87 17.13
N ASN A 24 15.87 9.28 15.92
CA ASN A 24 14.95 9.89 14.94
C ASN A 24 14.38 8.90 13.90
N LYS A 25 14.47 7.59 14.14
CA LYS A 25 13.64 6.59 13.46
C LYS A 25 12.49 6.17 14.37
N THR A 26 11.61 7.11 14.67
CA THR A 26 10.30 6.80 15.26
C THR A 26 9.24 7.56 14.47
N ASN A 27 8.48 6.77 13.71
CA ASN A 27 7.14 7.00 13.20
C ASN A 27 6.54 8.38 13.52
N ARG A 28 6.55 9.27 12.53
CA ARG A 28 5.67 10.43 12.54
C ARG A 28 5.03 10.58 11.16
N THR A 29 3.89 9.93 11.02
CA THR A 29 2.81 10.34 10.11
C THR A 29 2.59 11.84 10.27
N ASN A 30 2.77 12.58 9.18
CA ASN A 30 2.15 13.89 8.98
C ASN A 30 2.01 14.09 7.46
N ASN A 31 0.77 13.92 7.01
CA ASN A 31 0.29 14.38 5.71
C ASN A 31 0.60 15.87 5.54
N ALA A 32 1.49 16.19 4.59
CA ALA A 32 1.45 17.43 3.81
C ALA A 32 2.46 17.29 2.67
N ASN A 33 1.95 17.22 1.45
CA ASN A 33 2.67 17.23 0.17
C ASN A 33 3.28 15.86 -0.19
N ASN A 34 2.51 15.08 -0.96
CA ASN A 34 2.91 13.81 -1.59
C ASN A 34 4.03 13.98 -2.64
N SER A 35 5.18 14.50 -2.27
CA SER A 35 6.43 14.05 -2.88
C SER A 35 6.88 12.83 -2.09
N LEU A 36 6.17 11.71 -2.26
CA LEU A 36 6.73 10.41 -1.87
C LEU A 36 8.11 10.34 -2.50
N ASP A 37 9.16 10.31 -1.70
CA ASP A 37 10.53 10.14 -2.20
C ASP A 37 10.69 8.65 -2.58
N VAL A 38 10.02 8.30 -3.67
CA VAL A 38 10.01 6.95 -4.23
C VAL A 38 11.33 6.77 -4.94
N ASN A 39 12.28 6.13 -4.27
CA ASN A 39 13.42 5.52 -4.95
C ASN A 39 12.90 4.54 -6.00
N SER A 40 13.54 4.52 -7.17
CA SER A 40 13.13 3.81 -8.39
C SER A 40 13.15 2.26 -8.32
N LEU A 41 13.18 1.70 -7.11
CA LEU A 41 13.21 0.26 -6.83
C LEU A 41 12.19 -0.14 -5.75
N GLY A 42 11.19 0.70 -5.47
CA GLY A 42 10.18 0.45 -4.44
C GLY A 42 8.86 -0.11 -4.98
N SER A 43 8.00 -0.49 -4.04
CA SER A 43 6.59 -0.82 -4.26
C SER A 43 5.68 0.11 -3.49
N ILE A 44 4.43 0.24 -3.95
CA ILE A 44 3.35 0.92 -3.22
C ILE A 44 2.40 -0.14 -2.69
N GLY A 45 2.13 -0.05 -1.39
CA GLY A 45 1.14 -0.87 -0.73
C GLY A 45 -0.27 -0.32 -0.91
N PHE A 46 -1.21 -1.19 -1.26
CA PHE A 46 -2.63 -0.90 -1.39
C PHE A 46 -3.43 -1.79 -0.45
N ASN A 47 -4.27 -1.20 0.41
CA ASN A 47 -5.07 -1.96 1.37
C ASN A 47 -6.52 -2.07 0.92
N VAL A 48 -7.05 -3.28 0.90
CA VAL A 48 -8.47 -3.57 0.66
C VAL A 48 -9.09 -4.00 1.97
N TYR A 49 -10.07 -3.23 2.45
CA TYR A 49 -10.79 -3.49 3.70
C TYR A 49 -12.19 -3.99 3.40
N ASN A 50 -12.54 -5.14 3.98
CA ASN A 50 -13.89 -5.65 3.94
C ASN A 50 -14.67 -5.17 5.18
N LYS A 51 -15.57 -4.21 5.02
CA LYS A 51 -16.53 -3.79 6.07
C LYS A 51 -17.97 -4.19 5.73
N THR A 52 -18.14 -5.05 4.73
CA THR A 52 -19.42 -5.69 4.41
C THR A 52 -19.74 -6.80 5.41
N SER A 53 -20.97 -7.27 5.42
CA SER A 53 -21.38 -8.48 6.14
C SER A 53 -21.02 -9.79 5.41
N TYR A 54 -20.41 -9.70 4.21
CA TYR A 54 -20.12 -10.83 3.32
C TYR A 54 -18.64 -11.21 3.31
N ILE A 55 -18.34 -12.45 2.91
CA ILE A 55 -16.98 -12.92 2.66
C ILE A 55 -16.59 -12.46 1.26
N MET A 56 -15.46 -11.76 1.12
CA MET A 56 -14.92 -11.44 -0.20
C MET A 56 -14.01 -12.56 -0.66
N VAL A 57 -14.32 -13.19 -1.80
CA VAL A 57 -13.54 -14.29 -2.38
C VAL A 57 -12.85 -13.79 -3.64
N SER A 58 -11.51 -13.83 -3.68
CA SER A 58 -10.78 -13.35 -4.84
C SER A 58 -11.00 -14.27 -6.05
N GLN A 59 -11.44 -13.72 -7.17
CA GLN A 59 -11.68 -14.45 -8.41
C GLN A 59 -10.52 -14.31 -9.39
N TYR A 60 -10.04 -13.08 -9.57
CA TYR A 60 -8.97 -12.77 -10.53
C TYR A 60 -8.03 -11.74 -9.93
N LEU A 61 -6.73 -12.06 -9.93
CA LEU A 61 -5.65 -11.16 -9.55
C LEU A 61 -4.71 -11.07 -10.75
N PHE A 62 -4.72 -9.93 -11.45
CA PHE A 62 -4.01 -9.80 -12.73
C PHE A 62 -3.41 -8.41 -12.93
N GLY A 63 -2.31 -8.38 -13.66
CA GLY A 63 -1.51 -7.18 -13.90
C GLY A 63 -0.03 -7.56 -13.88
N PRO A 64 0.79 -7.04 -14.80
CA PRO A 64 2.20 -7.43 -14.90
C PRO A 64 3.05 -6.83 -13.76
N ASP A 65 2.46 -5.96 -12.95
CA ASP A 65 3.20 -5.05 -12.07
C ASP A 65 2.96 -5.29 -10.58
N PHE A 66 2.29 -6.39 -10.20
CA PHE A 66 2.35 -6.82 -8.81
C PHE A 66 3.80 -7.13 -8.43
N GLU A 67 4.21 -6.74 -7.22
CA GLU A 67 5.52 -7.10 -6.71
C GLU A 67 5.61 -8.61 -6.50
N GLU A 68 6.77 -9.20 -6.80
CA GLU A 68 7.01 -10.61 -6.53
C GLU A 68 7.23 -10.85 -5.02
N PRO A 69 6.64 -11.90 -4.43
CA PRO A 69 5.82 -12.93 -5.08
C PRO A 69 4.42 -12.44 -5.46
N TYR A 70 3.95 -12.86 -6.65
CA TYR A 70 2.61 -12.52 -7.13
C TYR A 70 1.54 -12.89 -6.07
N PRO A 71 0.52 -12.03 -5.89
CA PRO A 71 -0.51 -12.27 -4.89
C PRO A 71 -1.29 -13.54 -5.23
N THR A 72 -1.48 -14.39 -4.23
CA THR A 72 -2.26 -15.63 -4.37
C THR A 72 -3.74 -15.38 -4.12
N TYR A 73 -4.60 -16.23 -4.70
CA TYR A 73 -6.02 -16.23 -4.35
C TYR A 73 -6.23 -16.41 -2.85
N HIS A 74 -7.17 -15.66 -2.30
CA HIS A 74 -7.44 -15.57 -0.88
C HIS A 74 -8.90 -15.15 -0.63
N ILE A 75 -9.27 -15.18 0.65
CA ILE A 75 -10.55 -14.67 1.13
C ILE A 75 -10.29 -13.52 2.11
N ILE A 76 -11.19 -12.54 2.13
CA ILE A 76 -11.20 -11.48 3.13
C ILE A 76 -12.52 -11.60 3.89
N LEU A 77 -12.44 -12.07 5.14
CA LEU A 77 -13.61 -12.18 6.01
C LEU A 77 -14.18 -10.80 6.35
N PRO A 78 -15.47 -10.70 6.74
CA PRO A 78 -16.04 -9.48 7.29
C PRO A 78 -15.16 -8.87 8.39
N GLY A 79 -14.85 -7.57 8.24
CA GLY A 79 -13.96 -6.83 9.13
C GLY A 79 -12.46 -6.98 8.84
N GLY A 80 -12.07 -7.90 7.97
CA GLY A 80 -10.69 -8.18 7.60
C GLY A 80 -10.13 -7.25 6.52
N GLU A 81 -8.88 -7.49 6.16
CA GLU A 81 -8.16 -6.71 5.17
C GLU A 81 -7.17 -7.58 4.37
N HIS A 82 -6.79 -7.11 3.19
CA HIS A 82 -5.69 -7.65 2.41
C HIS A 82 -4.82 -6.52 1.85
N ASN A 83 -3.52 -6.75 1.82
CA ASN A 83 -2.55 -5.79 1.32
C ASN A 83 -1.91 -6.29 0.02
N PHE A 84 -1.98 -5.48 -1.02
CA PHE A 84 -1.29 -5.70 -2.29
C PHE A 84 -0.07 -4.79 -2.39
N GLN A 85 0.95 -5.26 -3.09
CA GLN A 85 2.13 -4.46 -3.42
C GLN A 85 2.22 -4.34 -4.94
N VAL A 86 2.27 -3.11 -5.45
CA VAL A 86 2.48 -2.83 -6.88
C VAL A 86 3.86 -2.22 -7.06
N SER A 87 4.67 -2.84 -7.91
CA SER A 87 6.01 -2.37 -8.24
C SER A 87 5.95 -1.03 -8.96
N ILE A 88 6.78 -0.09 -8.52
CA ILE A 88 6.90 1.24 -9.13
C ILE A 88 7.86 1.17 -10.33
N GLY A 89 8.76 0.17 -10.32
CA GLY A 89 9.77 -0.06 -11.35
C GLY A 89 10.77 1.09 -11.47
N ASP A 90 11.76 0.91 -12.34
CA ASP A 90 12.79 1.91 -12.54
C ASP A 90 12.22 3.12 -13.32
N SER A 91 12.30 4.29 -12.70
CA SER A 91 11.74 5.56 -13.19
C SER A 91 12.36 6.05 -14.51
N SER A 92 13.34 5.31 -15.03
CA SER A 92 14.02 5.51 -16.32
C SER A 92 13.10 5.25 -17.51
N THR A 93 12.00 4.50 -17.33
CA THR A 93 10.98 4.33 -18.37
C THR A 93 9.79 5.25 -18.13
N LEU A 94 9.92 6.48 -18.62
CA LEU A 94 9.07 7.66 -18.36
C LEU A 94 7.57 7.52 -18.68
N LEU A 95 7.11 6.38 -19.23
CA LEU A 95 5.73 6.19 -19.72
C LEU A 95 5.03 4.92 -19.20
N HIS A 96 5.65 4.14 -18.30
CA HIS A 96 4.97 2.94 -17.80
C HIS A 96 3.96 3.28 -16.71
N TRP A 97 2.70 3.00 -17.01
CA TRP A 97 1.64 2.89 -16.02
C TRP A 97 1.70 1.48 -15.45
N ARG A 98 1.94 1.39 -14.14
CA ARG A 98 2.00 0.13 -13.40
C ARG A 98 0.66 -0.15 -12.77
N ILE A 99 0.06 -1.30 -13.06
CA ILE A 99 -1.31 -1.61 -12.62
C ILE A 99 -1.42 -3.05 -12.13
N GLY A 100 -2.03 -3.20 -10.96
CA GLY A 100 -2.58 -4.45 -10.46
C GLY A 100 -4.10 -4.36 -10.37
N ASN A 101 -4.80 -5.43 -10.73
CA ASN A 101 -6.25 -5.54 -10.63
C ASN A 101 -6.59 -6.71 -9.70
N ALA A 102 -7.55 -6.49 -8.82
CA ALA A 102 -8.10 -7.50 -7.94
C ALA A 102 -9.62 -7.52 -8.05
N ASN A 103 -10.16 -8.69 -8.37
CA ASN A 103 -11.60 -8.91 -8.45
C ASN A 103 -12.04 -9.81 -7.31
N TYR A 104 -13.14 -9.46 -6.65
CA TYR A 104 -13.73 -10.25 -5.59
C TYR A 104 -15.22 -10.44 -5.84
N ASP A 105 -15.72 -11.61 -5.46
CA ASP A 105 -17.15 -11.85 -5.28
C ASP A 105 -17.51 -11.71 -3.81
N PHE A 106 -18.69 -11.13 -3.55
CA PHE A 106 -19.27 -11.07 -2.21
C PHE A 106 -20.12 -12.31 -1.98
N GLU A 107 -19.64 -13.21 -1.13
CA GLU A 107 -20.27 -14.48 -0.81
C GLU A 107 -20.86 -14.50 0.60
N SER A 108 -22.07 -15.05 0.73
CA SER A 108 -22.64 -15.43 2.00
C SER A 108 -21.98 -16.70 2.56
N ARG A 109 -22.27 -17.05 3.81
CA ARG A 109 -21.71 -18.27 4.44
C ARG A 109 -22.13 -19.58 3.76
N ASP A 110 -23.25 -19.57 3.05
CA ASP A 110 -23.73 -20.71 2.25
C ASP A 110 -23.18 -20.72 0.81
N GLY A 111 -22.26 -19.81 0.46
CA GLY A 111 -21.57 -19.75 -0.83
C GLY A 111 -22.41 -19.14 -1.96
N ARG A 112 -23.44 -18.34 -1.62
CA ARG A 112 -24.20 -17.59 -2.64
C ARG A 112 -23.50 -16.28 -2.92
N VAL A 113 -23.35 -15.96 -4.21
CA VAL A 113 -22.79 -14.69 -4.66
C VAL A 113 -23.89 -13.62 -4.67
N HIS A 114 -23.62 -12.49 -4.04
CA HIS A 114 -24.53 -11.35 -3.92
C HIS A 114 -24.10 -10.15 -4.77
N GLY A 115 -22.89 -10.18 -5.30
CA GLY A 115 -22.32 -9.13 -6.14
C GLY A 115 -20.82 -9.32 -6.31
N SER A 116 -20.17 -8.35 -6.95
CA SER A 116 -18.73 -8.36 -7.15
C SER A 116 -18.13 -6.96 -7.01
N VAL A 117 -16.81 -6.91 -6.83
CA VAL A 117 -16.04 -5.67 -6.93
C VAL A 117 -14.80 -5.91 -7.77
N LYS A 118 -14.53 -4.97 -8.67
CA LYS A 118 -13.26 -4.83 -9.37
C LYS A 118 -12.48 -3.67 -8.79
N ILE A 119 -11.25 -3.94 -8.33
CA ILE A 119 -10.36 -2.96 -7.74
C ILE A 119 -9.14 -2.81 -8.63
N GLN A 120 -8.89 -1.59 -9.10
CA GLN A 120 -7.70 -1.23 -9.86
C GLN A 120 -6.75 -0.42 -8.97
N MET A 121 -5.51 -0.89 -8.87
CA MET A 121 -4.44 -0.29 -8.08
C MET A 121 -3.28 0.03 -9.00
N GLY A 122 -2.69 1.21 -8.89
CA GLY A 122 -1.60 1.52 -9.80
C GLY A 122 -0.81 2.78 -9.49
N TYR A 123 0.31 2.89 -10.18
CA TYR A 123 1.21 4.02 -10.11
C TYR A 123 1.57 4.49 -11.52
N ARG A 124 1.53 5.80 -11.73
CA ARG A 124 1.99 6.47 -12.93
C ARG A 124 3.15 7.38 -12.56
N ALA A 125 4.29 7.24 -13.23
CA ALA A 125 5.46 8.05 -12.94
C ALA A 125 5.32 9.51 -13.40
N ILE A 126 4.68 9.76 -14.55
CA ILE A 126 4.56 11.10 -15.16
C ILE A 126 3.15 11.33 -15.78
N PRO A 127 2.39 12.34 -15.32
CA PRO A 127 2.61 13.00 -14.03
C PRO A 127 2.55 11.96 -12.91
N ARG A 128 3.29 12.20 -11.82
CA ARG A 128 3.30 11.30 -10.68
C ARG A 128 1.89 11.18 -10.11
N ASN A 129 1.30 10.00 -10.21
CA ASN A 129 -0.06 9.76 -9.75
C ASN A 129 -0.20 8.34 -9.21
N ILE A 130 -0.98 8.21 -8.14
CA ILE A 130 -1.40 6.91 -7.61
C ILE A 130 -2.87 6.76 -7.95
N VAL A 131 -3.23 5.61 -8.53
CA VAL A 131 -4.58 5.29 -8.92
C VAL A 131 -5.08 4.19 -7.99
N THR A 132 -6.25 4.42 -7.43
CA THR A 132 -7.03 3.40 -6.72
C THR A 132 -8.49 3.63 -7.06
N GLU A 133 -9.06 2.70 -7.80
CA GLU A 133 -10.43 2.78 -8.29
C GLU A 133 -11.12 1.47 -7.94
N ALA A 134 -12.41 1.56 -7.63
CA ALA A 134 -13.25 0.42 -7.30
C ALA A 134 -14.59 0.57 -8.00
N GLU A 135 -15.02 -0.49 -8.66
CA GLU A 135 -16.32 -0.60 -9.32
C GLU A 135 -17.04 -1.79 -8.71
N THR A 136 -18.20 -1.51 -8.09
CA THR A 136 -19.03 -2.52 -7.44
C THR A 136 -20.23 -2.88 -8.31
N GLU A 137 -20.60 -4.16 -8.28
CA GLU A 137 -21.86 -4.66 -8.82
C GLU A 137 -22.66 -5.28 -7.67
N GLY A 138 -23.88 -4.78 -7.42
CA GLY A 138 -24.75 -5.24 -6.34
C GLY A 138 -25.02 -4.14 -5.29
N PRO A 139 -25.58 -4.50 -4.12
CA PRO A 139 -25.94 -3.56 -3.05
C PRO A 139 -24.71 -3.22 -2.19
N PHE A 140 -23.63 -2.75 -2.83
CA PHE A 140 -22.35 -2.49 -2.18
C PHE A 140 -21.76 -1.16 -2.61
N ASP A 141 -21.25 -0.43 -1.61
CA ASP A 141 -20.52 0.81 -1.80
C ASP A 141 -19.01 0.60 -1.65
N ALA A 142 -18.25 1.38 -2.43
CA ALA A 142 -16.80 1.45 -2.32
C ALA A 142 -16.34 2.87 -2.01
N GLU A 143 -15.62 3.02 -0.90
CA GLU A 143 -14.90 4.25 -0.55
C GLU A 143 -13.42 4.07 -0.93
N THR A 144 -12.92 4.93 -1.81
CA THR A 144 -11.52 4.88 -2.29
C THR A 144 -10.70 6.04 -1.75
N GLY A 145 -9.48 5.73 -1.28
CA GLY A 145 -8.41 6.69 -1.05
C GLY A 145 -7.23 6.40 -1.97
N SER A 146 -6.14 7.15 -1.83
CA SER A 146 -4.99 7.01 -2.76
C SER A 146 -4.33 5.64 -2.78
N THR A 147 -4.37 4.90 -1.66
CA THR A 147 -3.73 3.58 -1.51
C THR A 147 -4.61 2.61 -0.72
N TRP A 148 -5.91 2.83 -0.74
CA TRP A 148 -6.84 1.97 -0.01
C TRP A 148 -8.24 2.01 -0.59
N VAL A 149 -8.97 0.91 -0.38
CA VAL A 149 -10.39 0.77 -0.69
C VAL A 149 -11.10 0.16 0.51
N THR A 150 -12.22 0.72 0.91
CA THR A 150 -13.11 0.15 1.93
C THR A 150 -14.45 -0.21 1.28
N LEU A 151 -14.87 -1.47 1.42
CA LEU A 151 -16.14 -1.98 0.90
C LEU A 151 -17.17 -2.05 2.02
N ARG A 152 -18.38 -1.55 1.77
CA ARG A 152 -19.50 -1.52 2.73
C ARG A 152 -20.79 -2.00 2.07
N ASP A 153 -21.72 -2.46 2.91
CA ASP A 153 -23.09 -2.71 2.49
C ASP A 153 -23.74 -1.34 2.15
N ASP A 154 -24.50 -1.26 1.05
CA ASP A 154 -25.31 -0.08 0.68
C ASP A 154 -26.58 -0.08 1.57
N ASP A 155 -26.84 1.04 2.26
CA ASP A 155 -27.91 1.19 3.27
C ASP A 155 -29.31 1.37 2.66
#